data_AF-A0A6J3KK36-F1
#
_entry.id   AF-A0A6J3KK36-F1
#
_cell.length_a   1.000
_cell.length_b   1.000
_cell.length_c   1.000
_cell.angle_alpha   90.00
_cell.angle_beta   90.00
_cell.angle_gamma   90.00
#
_symmetry.space_group_name_H-M   'P 1'
#
loop_
_entity.id
_entity.type
_entity.pdbx_description
1 polymer ?
#
loop_
_entity_poly.entity_id
_entity_poly.type
_entity_poly.pdbx_seq_one_letter_code
_entity_poly.pdbx_strand_id
1 'polypeptide(L)'
;MASSELRKRKMEEYEMQLFSFHSRAVYATLKSIVSERILSTIEKMCQTIEKTYKLNSENLTVLKTNQKNLETTYFKGAMPHLKNIENIVNKYVAVPSNVLLEEDKYQRIQYNDTEFENINQRLEDLQQRAKNATILNTVLKEELQTLDQFPISEESVNKMCNVVENLTCSDVNENIYQLLEDYKQFSTSLFDTTQITTKIKYNTVDNLKCKEFDLSTL
;
A
#
# COMPACT_ATOMS: atom_id res chain seq x y z
N MET A 1 -5.67 -21.05 -45.51
CA MET A 1 -4.52 -20.17 -45.76
C MET A 1 -4.44 -18.98 -44.78
N ALA A 2 -5.54 -18.27 -44.49
CA ALA A 2 -5.50 -17.14 -43.54
C ALA A 2 -5.03 -17.52 -42.12
N SER A 3 -5.44 -18.68 -41.60
CA SER A 3 -5.07 -19.14 -40.25
C SER A 3 -3.57 -19.45 -40.09
N SER A 4 -2.92 -20.02 -41.12
CA SER A 4 -1.49 -20.36 -41.07
C SER A 4 -0.61 -19.13 -41.14
N GLU A 5 -0.99 -18.14 -41.95
CA GLU A 5 -0.27 -16.88 -42.06
C GLU A 5 -0.34 -16.08 -40.76
N LEU A 6 -1.51 -16.09 -40.12
CA LEU A 6 -1.71 -15.41 -38.85
C LEU A 6 -0.90 -16.05 -37.72
N ARG A 7 -0.78 -17.39 -37.70
CA ARG A 7 0.11 -18.10 -36.76
C ARG A 7 1.58 -17.74 -36.99
N LYS A 8 2.02 -17.69 -38.24
CA LYS A 8 3.39 -17.27 -38.57
C LYS A 8 3.69 -15.87 -38.07
N ARG A 9 2.79 -14.91 -38.29
CA ARG A 9 2.96 -13.53 -37.80
C ARG A 9 3.06 -13.46 -36.28
N LYS A 10 2.25 -14.23 -35.55
CA LYS A 10 2.37 -14.32 -34.08
C LYS A 10 3.72 -14.87 -33.62
N MET A 11 4.28 -15.86 -34.33
CA MET A 11 5.62 -16.37 -34.04
C MET A 11 6.68 -15.31 -34.33
N GLU A 12 6.58 -14.59 -35.46
CA GLU A 12 7.48 -13.49 -35.81
C GLU A 12 7.44 -12.35 -34.77
N GLU A 13 6.28 -12.04 -34.20
CA GLU A 13 6.15 -11.07 -33.09
C GLU A 13 6.94 -11.53 -31.86
N TYR A 14 6.87 -12.82 -31.53
CA TYR A 14 7.61 -13.42 -30.41
C TYR A 14 9.12 -13.44 -30.64
N GLU A 15 9.54 -13.76 -31.87
CA GLU A 15 10.95 -13.65 -32.29
C GLU A 15 11.45 -12.21 -32.18
N MET A 16 10.62 -11.24 -32.57
CA MET A 16 10.97 -9.83 -32.52
C MET A 16 11.09 -9.32 -31.08
N GLN A 17 10.32 -9.83 -30.13
CA GLN A 17 10.51 -9.51 -28.71
C GLN A 17 11.87 -9.99 -28.20
N LEU A 18 12.27 -11.22 -28.54
CA LEU A 18 13.53 -11.79 -28.08
C LEU A 18 14.77 -11.20 -28.78
N PHE A 19 14.72 -11.11 -30.12
CA PHE A 19 15.89 -10.78 -30.94
C PHE A 19 15.87 -9.38 -31.53
N SER A 20 14.78 -8.62 -31.39
CA SER A 20 14.53 -7.34 -32.11
C SER A 20 14.47 -7.47 -33.64
N PHE A 21 14.47 -8.70 -34.16
CA PHE A 21 14.28 -9.03 -35.58
C PHE A 21 13.58 -10.38 -35.69
N HIS A 22 12.96 -10.65 -36.83
CA HIS A 22 12.29 -11.93 -37.09
C HIS A 22 13.00 -12.73 -38.19
N SER A 23 12.83 -14.06 -38.16
CA SER A 23 13.43 -15.03 -39.08
C SER A 23 13.25 -14.67 -40.57
N ARG A 24 12.05 -14.22 -40.94
CA ARG A 24 11.74 -13.77 -42.31
C ARG A 24 12.59 -12.56 -42.76
N ALA A 25 12.91 -11.62 -41.88
CA ALA A 25 13.75 -10.47 -42.21
C ALA A 25 15.20 -10.93 -42.45
N VAL A 26 15.72 -11.81 -41.60
CA VAL A 26 17.05 -12.41 -41.75
C VAL A 26 17.18 -13.13 -43.09
N TYR A 27 16.19 -13.96 -43.43
CA TYR A 27 16.16 -14.66 -44.71
C TYR A 27 16.07 -13.71 -45.91
N ALA A 28 15.24 -12.67 -45.84
CA ALA A 28 15.12 -11.67 -46.90
C ALA A 28 16.45 -10.93 -47.13
N THR A 29 17.14 -10.55 -46.06
CA THR A 29 18.46 -9.91 -46.13
C THR A 29 19.51 -10.84 -46.74
N LEU A 30 19.58 -12.11 -46.31
CA LEU A 30 20.48 -13.11 -46.89
C LEU A 30 20.21 -13.31 -48.39
N LYS A 31 18.94 -13.42 -48.77
CA LYS A 31 18.54 -13.53 -50.18
C LYS A 31 18.98 -12.30 -50.98
N SER A 32 18.83 -11.09 -50.42
CA SER A 32 19.28 -9.86 -51.05
C SER A 32 20.79 -9.85 -51.26
N ILE A 33 21.57 -10.20 -50.23
CA ILE A 33 23.04 -10.24 -50.29
C ILE A 33 23.52 -11.23 -51.37
N VAL A 34 22.93 -12.43 -51.42
CA VAL A 34 23.28 -13.43 -52.44
C VAL A 34 22.92 -12.92 -53.84
N SER A 35 21.76 -12.29 -53.99
CA SER A 35 21.32 -11.74 -55.27
C SER A 35 22.24 -10.64 -55.77
N GLU A 36 22.60 -9.71 -54.89
CA GLU A 36 23.52 -8.62 -55.18
C GLU A 36 24.91 -9.15 -55.54
N ARG A 37 25.40 -10.17 -54.83
CA ARG A 37 26.68 -10.84 -55.14
C ARG A 37 26.69 -11.47 -56.53
N ILE A 38 25.62 -12.15 -56.92
CA ILE A 38 25.48 -12.75 -58.25
C ILE A 38 25.54 -11.65 -59.31
N LEU A 39 24.70 -10.62 -59.18
CA LEU A 39 24.63 -9.50 -60.12
C LEU A 39 25.97 -8.76 -60.24
N SER A 40 26.57 -8.37 -59.10
CA SER A 40 27.84 -7.65 -59.09
C SER A 40 28.99 -8.45 -59.72
N THR A 41 29.02 -9.78 -59.50
CA THR A 41 30.08 -10.63 -60.05
C THR A 41 29.92 -10.79 -61.56
N ILE A 42 28.70 -11.03 -62.03
CA ILE A 42 28.40 -11.15 -63.45
C ILE A 42 28.65 -9.82 -64.17
N GLU A 43 28.22 -8.71 -63.58
CA GLU A 43 28.44 -7.37 -64.13
C GLU A 43 29.94 -7.07 -64.25
N LYS A 44 30.73 -7.31 -63.19
CA LYS A 44 32.19 -7.14 -63.23
C LYS A 44 32.83 -8.00 -64.30
N MET A 45 32.39 -9.25 -64.45
CA MET A 45 32.89 -10.16 -65.48
C MET A 45 32.59 -9.63 -66.89
N CYS A 46 31.36 -9.16 -67.14
CA CYS A 46 30.98 -8.54 -68.41
C CYS A 46 31.77 -7.25 -68.70
N GLN A 47 31.93 -6.38 -67.69
CA GLN A 47 32.73 -5.16 -67.82
C GLN A 47 34.20 -5.46 -68.12
N THR A 48 34.78 -6.50 -67.52
CA THR A 48 36.15 -6.93 -67.82
C THR A 48 36.27 -7.43 -69.25
N ILE A 49 35.34 -8.29 -69.71
CA ILE A 49 35.33 -8.79 -71.09
C ILE A 49 35.22 -7.63 -72.10
N GLU A 50 34.32 -6.68 -71.85
CA GLU A 50 34.15 -5.50 -72.69
C GLU A 50 35.44 -4.67 -72.81
N LYS A 51 36.10 -4.41 -71.66
CA LYS A 51 37.36 -3.63 -71.61
C LYS A 51 38.53 -4.36 -72.27
N THR A 52 38.68 -5.67 -72.04
CA THR A 52 39.82 -6.44 -72.52
C THR A 52 39.77 -6.67 -74.04
N TYR A 53 38.59 -6.97 -74.58
CA TYR A 53 38.45 -7.36 -75.99
C TYR A 53 37.96 -6.24 -76.91
N LYS A 54 37.66 -5.04 -76.39
CA LYS A 54 37.18 -3.87 -77.17
C LYS A 54 36.10 -4.25 -78.19
N LEU A 55 35.02 -4.83 -77.66
CA LEU A 55 33.96 -5.42 -78.48
C LEU A 55 33.26 -4.39 -79.38
N ASN A 56 32.96 -4.78 -80.61
CA ASN A 56 32.06 -4.11 -81.55
C ASN A 56 30.59 -4.20 -81.11
N SER A 57 29.71 -3.37 -81.68
CA SER A 57 28.32 -3.23 -81.21
C SER A 57 27.52 -4.54 -81.25
N GLU A 58 27.78 -5.40 -82.24
CA GLU A 58 27.12 -6.69 -82.40
C GLU A 58 27.57 -7.71 -81.33
N ASN A 59 28.85 -7.69 -80.94
CA ASN A 59 29.33 -8.55 -79.85
C ASN A 59 28.88 -8.02 -78.48
N LEU A 60 28.64 -6.71 -78.33
CA LEU A 60 28.07 -6.11 -77.12
C LEU A 60 26.62 -6.56 -76.88
N THR A 61 25.81 -6.68 -77.94
CA THR A 61 24.42 -7.16 -77.79
C THR A 61 24.39 -8.64 -77.40
N VAL A 62 25.28 -9.46 -77.98
CA VAL A 62 25.47 -10.86 -77.59
C VAL A 62 25.92 -10.97 -76.13
N LEU A 63 26.90 -10.16 -75.70
CA LEU A 63 27.39 -10.16 -74.31
C LEU A 63 26.27 -9.82 -73.33
N LYS A 64 25.45 -8.80 -73.61
CA LYS A 64 24.30 -8.43 -72.76
C LYS A 64 23.23 -9.51 -72.70
N THR A 65 23.00 -10.22 -73.80
CA THR A 65 22.06 -11.35 -73.83
C THR A 65 22.59 -12.52 -72.98
N ASN A 66 23.87 -12.83 -73.12
CA ASN A 66 24.55 -13.84 -72.32
C ASN A 66 24.58 -13.46 -70.83
N GLN A 67 24.76 -12.19 -70.50
CA GLN A 67 24.69 -11.66 -69.14
C GLN A 67 23.34 -12.01 -68.49
N LYS A 68 22.22 -11.66 -69.13
CA LYS A 68 20.87 -11.95 -68.60
C LYS A 68 20.60 -13.45 -68.46
N ASN A 69 21.07 -14.25 -69.42
CA ASN A 69 20.94 -15.71 -69.34
C ASN A 69 21.75 -16.28 -68.17
N LEU A 70 22.95 -15.76 -67.95
CA LEU A 70 23.82 -16.16 -66.85
C LEU A 70 23.19 -15.81 -65.49
N GLU A 71 22.70 -14.57 -65.34
CA GLU A 71 21.98 -14.11 -64.14
C GLU A 71 20.81 -15.05 -63.85
N THR A 72 19.94 -15.29 -64.84
CA THR A 72 18.77 -16.16 -64.68
C THR A 72 19.15 -17.58 -64.27
N THR A 73 20.22 -18.12 -64.86
CA THR A 73 20.68 -19.49 -64.57
C THR A 73 21.24 -19.60 -63.16
N TYR A 74 22.08 -18.66 -62.74
CA TYR A 74 22.63 -18.62 -61.38
C TYR A 74 21.54 -18.40 -60.33
N PHE A 75 20.56 -17.53 -60.59
CA PHE A 75 19.42 -17.35 -59.70
C PHE A 75 18.60 -18.63 -59.53
N LYS A 76 18.31 -19.33 -60.63
CA LYS A 76 17.61 -20.62 -60.58
C LYS A 76 18.41 -21.67 -59.82
N GLY A 77 19.73 -21.72 -60.02
CA GLY A 77 20.63 -22.63 -59.30
C GLY A 77 20.73 -22.31 -57.80
N ALA A 78 20.70 -21.03 -57.42
CA ALA A 78 20.77 -20.60 -56.02
C ALA A 78 19.47 -20.84 -55.24
N MET A 79 18.31 -20.82 -55.91
CA MET A 79 16.99 -20.97 -55.28
C MET A 79 16.84 -22.17 -54.32
N PRO A 80 17.22 -23.42 -54.68
CA PRO A 80 17.13 -24.55 -53.76
C PRO A 80 18.04 -24.40 -52.53
N HIS A 81 19.23 -23.81 -52.69
CA HIS A 81 20.13 -23.55 -51.57
C HIS A 81 19.60 -22.45 -50.65
N LEU A 82 19.00 -21.41 -51.21
CA LEU A 82 18.31 -20.36 -50.45
C LEU A 82 17.16 -20.94 -49.62
N LYS A 83 16.38 -21.87 -50.17
CA LYS A 83 15.32 -22.55 -49.42
C LYS A 83 15.87 -23.41 -48.27
N ASN A 84 17.04 -24.02 -48.44
CA ASN A 84 17.69 -24.72 -47.33
C ASN A 84 18.19 -23.76 -46.25
N ILE A 85 18.73 -22.61 -46.64
CA ILE A 85 19.12 -21.54 -45.71
C ILE A 85 17.90 -21.04 -44.93
N GLU A 86 16.74 -20.85 -45.57
CA GLU A 86 15.49 -20.49 -44.89
C GLU A 86 15.15 -21.48 -43.77
N ASN A 87 15.24 -22.78 -44.03
CA ASN A 87 15.00 -23.82 -43.02
C ASN A 87 16.02 -23.76 -41.87
N ILE A 88 17.29 -23.46 -42.17
CA ILE A 88 18.33 -23.32 -41.16
C ILE A 88 18.07 -22.08 -40.30
N VAL A 89 17.77 -20.93 -40.92
CA VAL A 89 17.41 -19.69 -40.21
C VAL A 89 16.23 -19.94 -39.28
N ASN A 90 15.19 -20.63 -39.75
CA ASN A 90 14.05 -20.99 -38.91
C ASN A 90 14.42 -21.91 -37.74
N LYS A 91 15.48 -22.73 -37.83
CA LYS A 91 15.92 -23.57 -36.71
C LYS A 91 16.63 -22.79 -35.60
N TYR A 92 17.32 -21.69 -35.96
CA TYR A 92 18.15 -20.95 -35.02
C TYR A 92 17.49 -19.67 -34.51
N VAL A 93 16.66 -19.03 -35.34
CA VAL A 93 16.03 -17.74 -35.03
C VAL A 93 14.60 -17.93 -34.52
N ALA A 94 13.91 -19.00 -34.91
CA ALA A 94 12.54 -19.19 -34.47
C ALA A 94 12.47 -19.62 -33.00
N VAL A 95 11.59 -18.97 -32.25
CA VAL A 95 11.28 -19.36 -30.88
C VAL A 95 10.32 -20.56 -30.92
N PRO A 96 10.69 -21.70 -30.31
CA PRO A 96 9.80 -22.87 -30.28
C PRO A 96 8.49 -22.57 -29.57
N SER A 97 7.36 -23.08 -30.09
CA SER A 97 6.03 -22.80 -29.52
C SER A 97 5.80 -23.38 -28.11
N ASN A 98 6.67 -24.26 -27.66
CA ASN A 98 6.65 -24.85 -26.31
C ASN A 98 7.48 -24.05 -25.29
N VAL A 99 8.18 -23.00 -25.72
CA VAL A 99 9.04 -22.17 -24.88
C VAL A 99 8.36 -20.83 -24.64
N LEU A 100 8.24 -20.45 -23.37
CA LEU A 100 7.87 -19.10 -22.96
C LEU A 100 9.15 -18.31 -22.68
N LEU A 101 9.17 -17.05 -23.13
CA LEU A 101 10.20 -16.08 -22.79
C LEU A 101 10.18 -15.78 -21.30
N GLU A 102 11.30 -15.28 -20.77
CA GLU A 102 11.40 -14.98 -19.34
C GLU A 102 10.39 -13.92 -18.89
N GLU A 103 10.11 -12.96 -19.77
CA GLU A 103 9.14 -11.88 -19.58
C GLU A 103 7.72 -12.41 -19.40
N ASP A 104 7.38 -13.52 -20.07
CA ASP A 104 6.06 -14.13 -20.04
C ASP A 104 5.94 -15.29 -19.05
N LYS A 105 6.92 -15.50 -18.17
CA LYS A 105 6.85 -16.57 -17.15
C LYS A 105 5.57 -16.48 -16.30
N TYR A 106 5.06 -15.27 -16.05
CA TYR A 106 3.80 -15.04 -15.33
C TYR A 106 2.57 -15.50 -16.12
N GLN A 107 2.62 -15.47 -17.46
CA GLN A 107 1.56 -15.98 -18.34
C GLN A 107 1.50 -17.51 -18.38
N ARG A 108 2.43 -18.22 -17.71
CA ARG A 108 2.35 -19.68 -17.56
C ARG A 108 1.09 -20.11 -16.82
N ILE A 109 0.66 -19.31 -15.85
CA ILE A 109 -0.58 -19.49 -15.12
C ILE A 109 -1.47 -18.32 -15.51
N GLN A 110 -2.39 -18.57 -16.44
CA GLN A 110 -3.34 -17.56 -16.88
C GLN A 110 -4.55 -17.59 -15.97
N TYR A 111 -4.89 -16.44 -15.42
CA TYR A 111 -6.15 -16.25 -14.70
C TYR A 111 -7.24 -15.94 -15.71
N ASN A 112 -8.39 -16.60 -15.55
CA ASN A 112 -9.58 -16.19 -16.27
C ASN A 112 -10.12 -14.87 -15.70
N ASP A 113 -10.88 -14.10 -16.48
CA ASP A 113 -11.43 -12.81 -16.07
C ASP A 113 -12.25 -12.91 -14.77
N THR A 114 -13.00 -14.01 -14.64
CA THR A 114 -13.80 -14.32 -13.44
C THR A 114 -12.94 -14.61 -12.21
N GLU A 115 -11.80 -15.26 -12.38
CA GLU A 115 -10.87 -15.54 -11.29
C GLU A 115 -10.14 -14.26 -10.86
N PHE A 116 -9.75 -13.43 -11.83
CA PHE A 116 -9.14 -12.14 -11.57
C PHE A 116 -10.07 -11.21 -10.78
N GLU A 117 -11.34 -11.14 -11.19
CA GLU A 117 -12.36 -10.35 -10.49
C GLU A 117 -12.59 -10.85 -9.05
N ASN A 118 -12.65 -12.17 -8.85
CA ASN A 118 -12.77 -12.76 -7.52
C ASN A 118 -11.56 -12.43 -6.62
N ILE A 119 -10.35 -12.48 -7.17
CA ILE A 119 -9.13 -12.11 -6.44
C ILE A 119 -9.19 -10.63 -6.03
N ASN A 120 -9.65 -9.73 -6.90
CA ASN A 120 -9.80 -8.31 -6.59
C ASN A 120 -10.83 -8.07 -5.49
N GLN A 121 -12.00 -8.69 -5.57
CA GLN A 121 -13.04 -8.58 -4.54
C GLN A 121 -12.53 -9.08 -3.19
N ARG A 122 -11.83 -10.22 -3.17
CA ARG A 122 -11.21 -10.75 -1.95
C ARG A 122 -10.13 -9.81 -1.39
N LEU A 123 -9.38 -9.15 -2.25
CA LEU A 123 -8.38 -8.16 -1.84
C LEU A 123 -9.05 -6.95 -1.17
N GLU A 124 -10.13 -6.43 -1.75
CA GLU A 124 -10.90 -5.31 -1.20
C GLU A 124 -11.49 -5.65 0.17
N ASP A 125 -12.11 -6.82 0.30
CA ASP A 125 -12.66 -7.32 1.57
C ASP A 125 -11.59 -7.42 2.66
N LEU A 126 -10.41 -7.95 2.31
CA LEU A 126 -9.29 -8.05 3.24
C LEU A 126 -8.75 -6.69 3.65
N GLN A 127 -8.65 -5.74 2.72
CA GLN A 127 -8.24 -4.37 3.02
C GLN A 127 -9.24 -3.68 3.95
N GLN A 128 -10.54 -3.82 3.69
CA GLN A 128 -11.57 -3.22 4.54
C GLN A 128 -11.55 -3.83 5.95
N ARG A 129 -11.40 -5.15 6.04
CA ARG A 129 -11.27 -5.85 7.32
C ARG A 129 -10.01 -5.41 8.09
N ALA A 130 -8.88 -5.21 7.40
CA ALA A 130 -7.66 -4.71 8.02
C ALA A 130 -7.83 -3.27 8.57
N LYS A 131 -8.52 -2.39 7.84
CA LYS A 131 -8.87 -1.04 8.31
C LYS A 131 -9.74 -1.10 9.57
N ASN A 132 -10.82 -1.89 9.54
CA ASN A 132 -11.72 -2.03 10.68
C ASN A 132 -10.99 -2.58 11.91
N ALA A 133 -10.14 -3.60 11.74
CA ALA A 133 -9.34 -4.16 12.82
C ALA A 133 -8.34 -3.13 13.40
N THR A 134 -7.78 -2.27 12.55
CA THR A 134 -6.88 -1.20 12.99
C THR A 134 -7.62 -0.19 13.86
N ILE A 135 -8.80 0.27 13.41
CA ILE A 135 -9.65 1.19 14.17
C ILE A 135 -10.07 0.57 15.50
N LEU A 136 -10.50 -0.69 15.50
CA LEU A 136 -10.86 -1.38 16.73
C LEU A 136 -9.66 -1.45 17.70
N ASN A 137 -8.47 -1.79 17.19
CA ASN A 137 -7.27 -1.87 18.01
C ASN A 137 -6.85 -0.50 18.59
N THR A 138 -7.06 0.60 17.84
CA THR A 138 -6.82 1.95 18.38
C THR A 138 -7.81 2.29 19.49
N VAL A 139 -9.10 2.02 19.30
CA VAL A 139 -10.13 2.25 20.33
C VAL A 139 -9.84 1.44 21.59
N LEU A 140 -9.52 0.15 21.45
CA LEU A 140 -9.19 -0.70 22.60
C LEU A 140 -7.95 -0.19 23.37
N LYS A 141 -6.97 0.40 22.68
CA LYS A 141 -5.82 1.03 23.34
C LYS A 141 -6.20 2.30 24.11
N GLU A 142 -7.08 3.12 23.54
CA GLU A 142 -7.62 4.30 24.22
C GLU A 142 -8.45 3.92 25.46
N GLU A 143 -9.25 2.86 25.36
CA GLU A 143 -10.00 2.30 26.49
C GLU A 143 -9.07 1.78 27.59
N LEU A 144 -8.03 1.02 27.22
CA LEU A 144 -7.01 0.56 28.18
C LEU A 144 -6.33 1.74 28.88
N GLN A 145 -5.94 2.77 28.12
CA GLN A 145 -5.34 3.97 28.70
C GLN A 145 -6.31 4.72 29.63
N THR A 146 -7.59 4.73 29.31
CA THR A 146 -8.63 5.34 30.16
C THR A 146 -8.80 4.54 31.45
N LEU A 147 -8.83 3.21 31.36
CA LEU A 147 -8.90 2.33 32.53
C LEU A 147 -7.68 2.53 33.44
N ASP A 148 -6.48 2.63 32.87
CA ASP A 148 -5.24 2.93 33.62
C ASP A 148 -5.28 4.30 34.31
N GLN A 149 -5.98 5.29 33.74
CA GLN A 149 -6.16 6.63 34.33
C GLN A 149 -7.16 6.68 35.48
N PHE A 150 -8.08 5.71 35.57
CA PHE A 150 -9.00 5.56 36.70
C PHE A 150 -8.62 4.36 37.58
N PRO A 151 -7.47 4.38 38.28
CA PRO A 151 -7.21 3.41 39.32
C PRO A 151 -8.06 3.78 40.53
N ILE A 152 -9.34 3.43 40.50
CA ILE A 152 -10.04 3.10 41.74
C ILE A 152 -9.39 1.80 42.21
N SER A 153 -8.19 1.92 42.76
CA SER A 153 -7.52 0.80 43.36
C SER A 153 -8.31 0.42 44.60
N GLU A 154 -8.47 -0.89 44.81
CA GLU A 154 -9.01 -1.41 46.06
C GLU A 154 -8.28 -0.80 47.27
N GLU A 155 -7.00 -0.46 47.12
CA GLU A 155 -6.21 0.23 48.13
C GLU A 155 -6.64 1.69 48.38
N SER A 156 -7.03 2.48 47.36
CA SER A 156 -7.52 3.84 47.56
C SER A 156 -8.92 3.86 48.17
N VAL A 157 -9.78 2.92 47.78
CA VAL A 157 -11.09 2.70 48.40
C VAL A 157 -10.93 2.21 49.84
N ASN A 158 -10.05 1.23 50.10
CA ASN A 158 -9.77 0.76 51.45
C ASN A 158 -9.12 1.84 52.30
N LYS A 159 -8.28 2.73 51.75
CA LYS A 159 -7.79 3.91 52.47
C LYS A 159 -8.91 4.87 52.81
N MET A 160 -9.86 5.13 51.90
CA MET A 160 -11.06 5.94 52.21
C MET A 160 -11.94 5.27 53.26
N CYS A 161 -12.24 3.98 53.13
CA CYS A 161 -13.00 3.20 54.12
C CYS A 161 -12.28 3.19 55.47
N ASN A 162 -10.97 2.97 55.50
CA ASN A 162 -10.17 3.08 56.71
C ASN A 162 -10.18 4.51 57.27
N VAL A 163 -10.17 5.57 56.46
CA VAL A 163 -10.29 6.95 56.96
C VAL A 163 -11.70 7.19 57.50
N VAL A 164 -12.76 6.61 56.92
CA VAL A 164 -14.13 6.69 57.43
C VAL A 164 -14.31 5.87 58.71
N GLU A 165 -13.65 4.72 58.82
CA GLU A 165 -13.67 3.86 60.01
C GLU A 165 -12.76 4.39 61.13
N ASN A 166 -11.61 4.99 60.79
CA ASN A 166 -10.69 5.63 61.73
C ASN A 166 -11.03 7.11 62.00
N LEU A 167 -11.93 7.71 61.21
CA LEU A 167 -12.82 8.74 61.71
C LEU A 167 -13.70 8.01 62.72
N THR A 168 -13.14 7.82 63.91
CA THR A 168 -13.92 7.94 65.12
C THR A 168 -14.61 9.29 64.98
N CYS A 169 -15.81 9.26 64.42
CA CYS A 169 -16.89 10.08 64.91
C CYS A 169 -16.87 9.80 66.41
N SER A 170 -16.01 10.54 67.14
CA SER A 170 -16.15 10.74 68.57
C SER A 170 -17.60 11.16 68.65
N ASP A 171 -18.43 10.22 69.11
CA ASP A 171 -19.84 10.16 68.82
C ASP A 171 -20.34 11.61 68.84
N VAL A 172 -20.65 12.14 67.65
CA VAL A 172 -20.94 13.57 67.54
C VAL A 172 -22.08 13.89 68.50
N ASN A 173 -22.91 12.90 68.84
CA ASN A 173 -23.85 12.97 69.93
C ASN A 173 -23.20 13.06 71.32
N GLU A 174 -22.26 12.20 71.72
CA GLU A 174 -21.52 12.36 72.99
C GLU A 174 -20.84 13.71 73.12
N ASN A 175 -20.16 14.19 72.08
CA ASN A 175 -19.55 15.53 72.10
C ASN A 175 -20.59 16.65 72.20
N ILE A 176 -21.75 16.49 71.54
CA ILE A 176 -22.88 17.41 71.66
C ILE A 176 -23.50 17.32 73.07
N TYR A 177 -23.61 16.13 73.66
CA TYR A 177 -24.14 15.92 75.00
C TYR A 177 -23.21 16.47 76.07
N GLN A 178 -21.89 16.32 75.91
CA GLN A 178 -20.89 16.98 76.76
C GLN A 178 -20.92 18.49 76.59
N LEU A 179 -21.02 19.01 75.37
CA LEU A 179 -21.19 20.46 75.15
C LEU A 179 -22.48 21.00 75.81
N LEU A 180 -23.55 20.20 75.82
CA LEU A 180 -24.85 20.56 76.37
C LEU A 180 -24.87 20.47 77.90
N GLU A 181 -24.15 19.51 78.49
CA GLU A 181 -23.89 19.44 79.93
C GLU A 181 -22.93 20.54 80.39
N ASP A 182 -21.87 20.84 79.64
CA ASP A 182 -20.97 21.96 79.90
C ASP A 182 -21.72 23.29 79.83
N TYR A 183 -22.62 23.47 78.86
CA TYR A 183 -23.51 24.64 78.79
C TYR A 183 -24.50 24.69 79.95
N LYS A 184 -25.09 23.56 80.36
CA LYS A 184 -25.97 23.48 81.54
C LYS A 184 -25.22 23.84 82.81
N GLN A 185 -24.03 23.30 83.02
CA GLN A 185 -23.19 23.54 84.18
C GLN A 185 -22.68 24.99 84.20
N PHE A 186 -22.32 25.53 83.03
CA PHE A 186 -21.99 26.95 82.88
C PHE A 186 -23.21 27.83 83.21
N SER A 187 -24.40 27.50 82.70
CA SER A 187 -25.63 28.25 82.98
C SER A 187 -26.04 28.18 84.45
N THR A 188 -25.96 27.02 85.11
CA THR A 188 -26.23 26.90 86.55
C THR A 188 -25.16 27.64 87.37
N SER A 189 -23.88 27.62 86.97
CA SER A 189 -22.85 28.40 87.66
C SER A 189 -23.04 29.92 87.56
N LEU A 190 -23.58 30.41 86.43
CA LEU A 190 -23.86 31.83 86.17
C LEU A 190 -25.20 32.30 86.74
N PHE A 191 -26.22 31.42 86.81
CA PHE A 191 -27.58 31.76 87.23
C PHE A 191 -27.99 31.23 88.62
N ASP A 192 -27.28 30.28 89.23
CA ASP A 192 -27.52 29.87 90.64
C ASP A 192 -26.72 30.71 91.66
N THR A 193 -25.74 31.50 91.20
CA THR A 193 -25.20 32.61 92.00
C THR A 193 -25.97 33.91 91.80
N THR A 194 -27.26 33.81 91.48
CA THR A 194 -28.21 34.92 91.69
C THR A 194 -28.72 34.94 93.14
N GLN A 195 -27.81 34.99 94.12
CA GLN A 195 -28.13 35.69 95.35
C GLN A 195 -28.12 37.18 95.03
N ILE A 196 -29.30 37.68 94.67
CA ILE A 196 -29.60 39.10 94.85
C ILE A 196 -29.41 39.40 96.35
N THR A 197 -28.77 40.54 96.63
CA THR A 197 -28.52 41.23 97.92
C THR A 197 -27.21 40.83 98.63
N THR A 198 -26.16 41.65 98.63
CA THR A 198 -26.12 42.97 99.29
C THR A 198 -25.40 44.06 98.50
N LYS A 199 -26.04 44.63 97.47
CA LYS A 199 -25.73 46.01 97.04
C LYS A 199 -26.95 46.83 96.61
N ILE A 200 -28.12 46.53 97.17
CA ILE A 200 -29.28 47.45 97.25
C ILE A 200 -29.37 48.02 98.68
N LYS A 201 -28.21 48.41 99.24
CA LYS A 201 -28.14 49.23 100.46
C LYS A 201 -27.26 50.48 100.29
N TYR A 202 -26.49 50.58 99.19
CA TYR A 202 -25.61 51.72 98.90
C TYR A 202 -25.41 51.96 97.39
N ASN A 203 -26.48 52.17 96.63
CA ASN A 203 -26.45 53.07 95.47
C ASN A 203 -27.89 53.36 95.06
N THR A 204 -28.42 54.42 95.64
CA THR A 204 -29.46 55.24 95.03
C THR A 204 -29.00 55.71 93.65
N VAL A 205 -30.00 55.94 92.79
CA VAL A 205 -29.98 56.76 91.57
C VAL A 205 -29.78 56.00 90.27
N ASP A 206 -30.93 55.71 89.66
CA ASP A 206 -31.37 56.05 88.31
C ASP A 206 -30.41 55.94 87.11
N ASN A 207 -31.07 55.52 86.02
CA ASN A 207 -30.66 55.58 84.62
C ASN A 207 -29.79 54.41 84.15
N LEU A 208 -30.43 53.44 83.48
CA LEU A 208 -30.45 53.43 82.01
C LEU A 208 -31.40 52.33 81.52
N LYS A 209 -32.27 52.72 80.57
CA LYS A 209 -33.29 51.88 79.93
C LYS A 209 -32.66 50.62 79.33
N CYS A 210 -33.07 49.44 79.80
CA CYS A 210 -32.89 48.21 79.06
C CYS A 210 -33.82 48.25 77.84
N LYS A 211 -33.27 48.12 76.64
CA LYS A 211 -34.03 47.69 75.47
C LYS A 211 -33.82 46.18 75.38
N GLU A 212 -34.85 45.42 75.71
CA GLU A 212 -34.87 43.98 75.48
C GLU A 212 -34.73 43.74 73.98
N PHE A 213 -33.65 43.04 73.58
CA PHE A 213 -33.54 42.45 72.26
C PHE A 213 -34.00 41.00 72.37
N ASP A 214 -35.13 40.72 71.74
CA ASP A 214 -35.70 39.39 71.58
C ASP A 214 -34.90 38.64 70.49
N LEU A 215 -34.32 37.50 70.85
CA LEU A 215 -33.44 36.66 70.02
C LEU A 215 -34.23 35.74 69.07
N SER A 216 -35.52 36.02 68.85
CA SER A 216 -36.39 35.23 67.98
C SER A 216 -36.37 35.66 66.50
N THR A 217 -35.51 36.59 66.11
CA THR A 217 -35.23 36.92 64.69
C THR A 217 -33.77 37.35 64.47
N LEU A 218 -32.87 36.38 64.26
CA LEU A 218 -31.85 36.41 63.20
C LEU A 218 -31.22 35.04 62.98
#